data_AF-A0A2H5W0P9-F1
#
_entry.id   AF-A0A2H5W0P9-F1
#
_cell.length_a   1.000
_cell.length_b   1.000
_cell.length_c   1.000
_cell.angle_alpha   90.00
_cell.angle_beta   90.00
_cell.angle_gamma   90.00
#
_symmetry.space_group_name_H-M   'P 1'
#
loop_
_entity.id
_entity.type
_entity.pdbx_description
1 polymer ?
#
loop_
_entity_poly.entity_id
_entity_poly.type
_entity_poly.pdbx_seq_one_letter_code
_entity_poly.pdbx_strand_id
1 'polypeptide(L)'
;MYIGRTNQKVMTYARPQVQKVTVTLPKAHHPLEDILSKPAVRKALLWMTRRGPDGKCFLERLCENYDNPNADFWTRLKWYWSNKAIDLALKKAGLDKETMKKHLFHHTPTVKSLALTAKSIGTYGLTVPQRFTAPLFVVWNITQVCNLSCKHCYQDAKHKPMPDELTTEEKLDLLDQMADEYVPFVAFAGGEPLVAKDLWPVLEHCKKRGFHVTIATNGMLLTPEMCARLKEVGVKYIEVSIDSINPEEHDEFRGLKGAWERSIQGIRNAVAAGIRTGMATCFTRETVHTVDEVVKFAIDLGCSTFAHFNFIPVGRGKEIMHHDLTPGQRELLMRKLQRHLAEGKISIISTAPQFGRSCIIYGSEEGVFATGHAGKGEGKKTLVLSRYIGGCGAGRCYCSIQPNGIINACVYIPSEEVGDIRRQSFKEIWESALFSVLSDREDRGDHCGVCDYRHYCGGCRARSLAYTGDIQAGDPGCVYNAHEWIELTAGADSVMASHFAMPSGFSLSAGCGNGCGTSVQTPLVQLKGLRQQAEQLAQIVTSGVVQAAVRAGEISGVPEEEVRDFDEVVDRLSSLFTKN
;
A
#
# COMPACT_ATOMS: atom_id res chain seq x y z
N MET A 1 -11.01 21.83 -19.48
CA MET A 1 -9.87 22.50 -20.13
C MET A 1 -8.93 21.39 -20.59
N TYR A 2 -8.95 21.17 -21.92
CA TYR A 2 -8.23 20.19 -22.76
C TYR A 2 -7.88 18.82 -22.15
N ILE A 3 -8.85 18.05 -21.67
CA ILE A 3 -9.53 16.96 -22.39
C ILE A 3 -9.52 17.08 -23.93
N GLY A 4 -8.74 16.24 -24.60
CA GLY A 4 -8.73 16.10 -26.05
C GLY A 4 -9.96 15.33 -26.54
N ARG A 5 -10.83 16.03 -27.28
CA ARG A 5 -11.75 15.53 -28.32
C ARG A 5 -12.22 14.07 -28.18
N THR A 6 -13.09 13.81 -27.22
CA THR A 6 -14.25 12.94 -27.45
C THR A 6 -15.45 13.59 -26.78
N ASN A 7 -16.49 13.84 -27.58
CA ASN A 7 -17.84 14.17 -27.11
C ASN A 7 -18.50 12.92 -26.47
N GLN A 8 -17.73 12.06 -25.82
CA GLN A 8 -18.32 11.06 -24.95
C GLN A 8 -18.75 11.80 -23.69
N LYS A 9 -20.05 12.10 -23.62
CA LYS A 9 -20.76 12.07 -22.34
C LYS A 9 -20.18 10.87 -21.60
N VAL A 10 -19.51 11.09 -20.48
CA VAL A 10 -19.28 10.03 -19.50
C VAL A 10 -20.66 9.42 -19.33
N MET A 11 -20.83 8.18 -19.77
CA MET A 11 -22.07 7.47 -19.62
C MET A 11 -22.27 7.36 -18.12
N THR A 12 -22.98 8.32 -17.53
CA THR A 12 -23.71 8.10 -16.30
C THR A 12 -24.77 7.07 -16.67
N TYR A 13 -24.36 5.79 -16.75
CA TYR A 13 -25.28 4.71 -16.50
C TYR A 13 -26.07 5.13 -15.26
N ALA A 14 -27.39 4.96 -15.30
CA ALA A 14 -28.23 5.23 -14.14
C ALA A 14 -27.63 4.47 -12.97
N ARG A 15 -26.92 5.20 -12.09
CA ARG A 15 -26.13 4.62 -11.01
C ARG A 15 -27.11 3.94 -10.06
N PRO A 16 -27.00 2.62 -9.82
CA PRO A 16 -27.89 1.94 -8.91
C PRO A 16 -27.83 2.63 -7.54
N GLN A 17 -28.98 3.05 -7.01
CA GLN A 17 -29.05 3.53 -5.64
C GLN A 17 -28.84 2.33 -4.72
N VAL A 18 -27.62 2.12 -4.24
CA VAL A 18 -27.28 1.00 -3.35
C VAL A 18 -27.62 1.39 -1.90
N GLN A 19 -28.34 0.53 -1.20
CA GLN A 19 -28.62 0.74 0.22
C GLN A 19 -27.31 0.77 1.01
N LYS A 20 -27.20 1.74 1.91
CA LYS A 20 -26.08 1.89 2.83
C LYS A 20 -25.93 0.61 3.69
N VAL A 21 -24.82 -0.11 3.54
CA VAL A 21 -24.48 -1.26 4.40
C VAL A 21 -23.52 -0.80 5.50
N THR A 22 -23.98 -0.83 6.75
CA THR A 22 -23.22 -0.28 7.88
C THR A 22 -23.15 -1.20 9.08
N VAL A 23 -21.98 -1.16 9.71
CA VAL A 23 -21.73 -1.59 11.10
C VAL A 23 -21.31 -0.34 11.87
N THR A 24 -21.60 -0.28 13.17
CA THR A 24 -21.18 0.84 14.01
C THR A 24 -19.67 1.02 13.95
N LEU A 25 -19.19 2.15 13.41
CA LEU A 25 -17.77 2.47 13.41
C LEU A 25 -17.26 2.76 14.83
N PRO A 26 -15.99 2.43 15.13
CA PRO A 26 -15.33 2.92 16.33
C PRO A 26 -15.41 4.46 16.40
N LYS A 27 -15.90 5.00 17.51
CA LYS A 27 -15.98 6.46 17.74
C LYS A 27 -14.64 7.00 18.26
N ALA A 28 -13.54 6.61 17.63
CA ALA A 28 -12.22 7.08 18.02
C ALA A 28 -12.05 8.56 17.59
N HIS A 29 -11.66 9.37 18.56
CA HIS A 29 -11.34 10.79 18.42
C HIS A 29 -10.04 11.07 19.15
N HIS A 30 -9.23 11.97 18.59
CA HIS A 30 -8.01 12.45 19.22
C HIS A 30 -8.08 13.98 19.39
N PRO A 31 -7.69 14.56 20.56
CA PRO A 31 -7.74 16.01 20.80
C PRO A 31 -7.02 16.87 19.75
N LEU A 32 -6.05 16.29 19.06
CA LEU A 32 -5.36 16.95 17.95
C LEU A 32 -6.24 17.34 16.79
N GLU A 33 -7.29 16.57 16.55
CA GLU A 33 -8.21 16.87 15.46
C GLU A 33 -8.83 18.26 15.69
N ASP A 34 -9.19 18.55 16.95
CA ASP A 34 -9.73 19.85 17.34
C ASP A 34 -8.66 20.95 17.29
N ILE A 35 -7.42 20.64 17.68
CA ILE A 35 -6.30 21.60 17.63
C ILE A 35 -5.98 21.97 16.18
N LEU A 36 -5.78 20.98 15.32
CA LEU A 36 -5.40 21.17 13.91
C LEU A 36 -6.52 21.79 13.08
N SER A 37 -7.77 21.64 13.50
CA SER A 37 -8.93 22.28 12.87
C SER A 37 -9.04 23.78 13.17
N LYS A 38 -8.33 24.31 14.19
CA LYS A 38 -8.39 25.74 14.54
C LYS A 38 -7.76 26.62 13.45
N PRO A 39 -8.44 27.70 12.99
CA PRO A 39 -7.89 28.61 11.97
C PRO A 39 -6.55 29.24 12.35
N ALA A 40 -6.32 29.54 13.63
CA ALA A 40 -5.06 30.08 14.12
C ALA A 40 -3.90 29.07 13.97
N VAL A 41 -4.15 27.78 14.26
CA VAL A 41 -3.16 26.71 14.10
C VAL A 41 -2.84 26.53 12.62
N ARG A 42 -3.84 26.55 11.73
CA ARG A 42 -3.63 26.49 10.27
C ARG A 42 -2.72 27.62 9.76
N LYS A 43 -2.96 28.86 10.21
CA LYS A 43 -2.11 30.02 9.87
C LYS A 43 -0.68 29.84 10.37
N ALA A 44 -0.51 29.32 11.59
CA ALA A 44 0.80 29.03 12.16
C ALA A 44 1.55 27.95 11.36
N LEU A 45 0.88 26.84 11.01
CA LEU A 45 1.46 25.78 10.18
C LEU A 45 1.92 26.32 8.82
N LEU A 46 1.08 27.11 8.13
CA LEU A 46 1.46 27.74 6.87
C LEU A 46 2.72 28.61 7.01
N TRP A 47 2.79 29.43 8.07
CA TRP A 47 3.96 30.25 8.34
C TRP A 47 5.21 29.39 8.61
N MET A 48 5.09 28.32 9.41
CA MET A 48 6.19 27.41 9.73
C MET A 48 6.73 26.68 8.51
N THR A 49 5.88 26.43 7.50
CA THR A 49 6.25 25.73 6.26
C THR A 49 6.62 26.65 5.10
N ARG A 50 6.69 27.98 5.30
CA ARG A 50 7.21 28.90 4.27
C ARG A 50 8.71 28.67 4.10
N ARG A 51 9.13 28.45 2.85
CA ARG A 51 10.55 28.35 2.50
C ARG A 51 11.24 29.69 2.67
N GLY A 52 12.43 29.66 3.26
CA GLY A 52 13.34 30.81 3.30
C GLY A 52 14.23 30.88 2.06
N PRO A 53 15.17 31.84 2.02
CA PRO A 53 16.11 32.01 0.90
C PRO A 53 17.03 30.81 0.63
N ASP A 54 17.27 29.97 1.64
CA ASP A 54 18.07 28.74 1.59
C ASP A 54 17.26 27.50 1.17
N GLY A 55 15.99 27.67 0.80
CA GLY A 55 15.07 26.59 0.44
C GLY A 55 14.44 25.85 1.63
N LYS A 56 14.88 26.07 2.87
CA LYS A 56 14.35 25.38 4.07
C LYS A 56 13.27 26.20 4.78
N CYS A 57 12.27 25.51 5.30
CA CYS A 57 11.24 26.12 6.15
C CYS A 57 11.64 26.15 7.63
N PHE A 58 10.84 26.84 8.46
CA PHE A 58 11.12 26.92 9.90
C PHE A 58 11.06 25.54 10.57
N LEU A 59 10.12 24.68 10.17
CA LEU A 59 9.98 23.34 10.74
C LEU A 59 11.21 22.46 10.47
N GLU A 60 11.75 22.50 9.25
CA GLU A 60 12.99 21.79 8.91
C GLU A 60 14.16 22.28 9.77
N ARG A 61 14.33 23.60 9.88
CA ARG A 61 15.39 24.18 10.71
C ARG A 61 15.22 23.81 12.19
N LEU A 62 13.99 23.78 12.69
CA LEU A 62 13.70 23.35 14.05
C LEU A 62 14.18 21.91 14.27
N CYS A 63 13.86 21.00 13.35
CA CYS A 63 14.30 19.61 13.45
C CYS A 63 15.81 19.44 13.32
N GLU A 64 16.44 20.10 12.36
CA GLU A 64 17.89 20.02 12.13
C GLU A 64 18.75 20.58 13.28
N ASN A 65 18.21 21.56 14.02
CA ASN A 65 18.92 22.23 15.11
C ASN A 65 18.54 21.68 16.50
N TYR A 66 17.56 20.77 16.57
CA TYR A 66 17.22 20.11 17.82
C TYR A 66 18.39 19.24 18.29
N ASP A 67 18.99 19.61 19.42
CA ASP A 67 20.10 18.88 20.06
C ASP A 67 21.31 18.61 19.13
N ASN A 68 21.55 19.49 18.14
CA ASN A 68 22.61 19.30 17.16
C ASN A 68 24.00 19.58 17.77
N PRO A 69 24.89 18.57 17.86
CA PRO A 69 26.20 18.74 18.47
C PRO A 69 27.15 19.62 17.64
N ASN A 70 26.91 19.71 16.33
CA ASN A 70 27.75 20.47 15.39
C ASN A 70 27.33 21.93 15.25
N ALA A 71 26.25 22.36 15.92
CA ALA A 71 25.80 23.75 15.88
C ALA A 71 26.77 24.69 16.60
N ASP A 72 27.09 25.82 15.98
CA ASP A 72 27.90 26.88 16.59
C ASP A 72 27.20 27.56 17.79
N PHE A 73 27.94 28.38 18.52
CA PHE A 73 27.44 29.04 19.74
C PHE A 73 26.17 29.88 19.48
N TRP A 74 26.14 30.65 18.40
CA TRP A 74 25.02 31.54 18.08
C TRP A 74 23.77 30.76 17.66
N THR A 75 23.96 29.67 16.93
CA THR A 75 22.89 28.75 16.53
C THR A 75 22.29 28.06 17.74
N ARG A 76 23.13 27.57 18.67
CA ARG A 76 22.66 26.98 19.93
C ARG A 76 21.86 27.98 20.77
N LEU A 77 22.33 29.23 20.86
CA LEU A 77 21.61 30.28 21.59
C LEU A 77 20.26 30.60 20.95
N LYS A 78 20.23 30.72 19.61
CA LYS A 78 19.00 30.97 18.83
C LYS A 78 17.93 29.90 19.05
N TRP A 79 18.32 28.64 19.11
CA TRP A 79 17.39 27.51 19.23
C TRP A 79 17.21 26.99 20.66
N TYR A 80 17.88 27.59 21.65
CA TYR A 80 17.87 27.13 23.04
C TYR A 80 16.46 26.95 23.59
N TRP A 81 15.61 27.97 23.47
CA TRP A 81 14.24 27.94 24.01
C TRP A 81 13.36 26.94 23.29
N SER A 82 13.51 26.81 21.97
CA SER A 82 12.79 25.80 21.18
C SER A 82 13.20 24.39 21.59
N ASN A 83 14.50 24.13 21.78
CA ASN A 83 15.01 22.83 22.23
C ASN A 83 14.52 22.51 23.65
N LYS A 84 14.49 23.49 24.56
CA LYS A 84 13.91 23.32 25.91
C LYS A 84 12.42 23.04 25.88
N ALA A 85 11.66 23.69 24.99
CA ALA A 85 10.24 23.41 24.81
C ALA A 85 10.01 21.98 24.28
N ILE A 86 10.82 21.53 23.32
CA ILE A 86 10.78 20.15 22.82
C ILE A 86 11.15 19.17 23.94
N ASP A 87 12.24 19.40 24.67
CA ASP A 87 12.65 18.54 25.80
C ASP A 87 11.52 18.39 26.84
N LEU A 88 10.84 19.49 27.17
CA LEU A 88 9.70 19.48 28.09
C LEU A 88 8.52 18.70 27.51
N ALA A 89 8.23 18.87 26.22
CA ALA A 89 7.17 18.14 25.53
C ALA A 89 7.45 16.63 25.49
N LEU A 90 8.68 16.23 25.14
CA LEU A 90 9.11 14.83 25.15
C LEU A 90 9.00 14.23 26.55
N LYS A 91 9.46 14.94 27.57
CA LYS A 91 9.34 14.51 28.97
C LYS A 91 7.88 14.36 29.40
N LYS A 92 7.01 15.31 29.04
CA LYS A 92 5.56 15.24 29.32
C LYS A 92 4.89 14.07 28.59
N ALA A 93 5.35 13.76 27.39
CA ALA A 93 4.87 12.66 26.57
C ALA A 93 5.46 11.29 26.94
N GLY A 94 6.43 11.23 27.86
CA GLY A 94 7.14 10.00 28.22
C GLY A 94 7.98 9.44 27.07
N LEU A 95 8.43 10.29 26.14
CA LEU A 95 9.19 9.89 24.96
C LEU A 95 10.69 10.01 25.22
N ASP A 96 11.43 8.99 24.80
CA ASP A 96 12.88 8.97 24.91
C ASP A 96 13.53 9.97 23.95
N LYS A 97 14.37 10.86 24.48
CA LYS A 97 14.98 11.95 23.72
C LYS A 97 15.89 11.45 22.60
N GLU A 98 16.75 10.47 22.88
CA GLU A 98 17.72 9.97 21.89
C GLU A 98 17.01 9.25 20.75
N THR A 99 15.96 8.50 21.06
CA THR A 99 15.16 7.82 20.04
C THR A 99 14.39 8.83 19.18
N MET A 100 13.87 9.92 19.76
CA MET A 100 13.22 10.98 18.99
C MET A 100 14.21 11.77 18.11
N LYS A 101 15.44 11.97 18.57
CA LYS A 101 16.51 12.54 17.74
C LYS A 101 16.76 11.67 16.50
N LYS A 102 16.96 10.37 16.70
CA LYS A 102 17.30 9.42 15.63
C LYS A 102 16.20 9.27 14.58
N HIS A 103 14.95 9.07 14.99
CA HIS A 103 13.87 8.66 14.07
C HIS A 103 12.94 9.81 13.63
N LEU A 104 13.05 10.99 14.24
CA LEU A 104 12.22 12.14 13.90
C LEU A 104 13.03 13.38 13.52
N PHE A 105 13.81 13.93 14.45
CA PHE A 105 14.44 15.24 14.25
C PHE A 105 15.62 15.18 13.29
N HIS A 106 16.36 14.07 13.25
CA HIS A 106 17.49 13.87 12.33
C HIS A 106 17.19 12.85 11.21
N HIS A 107 15.95 12.38 11.09
CA HIS A 107 15.54 11.52 9.99
C HIS A 107 14.87 12.34 8.89
N THR A 108 15.64 12.69 7.85
CA THR A 108 15.20 13.59 6.76
C THR A 108 13.85 13.22 6.14
N PRO A 109 13.54 11.94 5.82
CA PRO A 109 12.22 11.57 5.29
C PRO A 109 11.07 11.86 6.27
N THR A 110 11.29 11.70 7.57
CA THR A 110 10.28 12.04 8.60
C THR A 110 10.05 13.54 8.67
N VAL A 111 11.13 14.34 8.66
CA VAL A 111 11.04 15.81 8.65
C VAL A 111 10.30 16.32 7.41
N LYS A 112 10.61 15.76 6.23
CA LYS A 112 9.87 16.05 4.99
C LYS A 112 8.39 15.69 5.11
N SER A 113 8.07 14.51 5.63
CA SER A 113 6.68 14.07 5.85
C SER A 113 5.93 15.02 6.78
N LEU A 114 6.58 15.49 7.86
CA LEU A 114 6.04 16.48 8.78
C LEU A 114 5.80 17.83 8.10
N ALA A 115 6.78 18.34 7.36
CA ALA A 115 6.66 19.60 6.63
C ALA A 115 5.55 19.55 5.58
N LEU A 116 5.48 18.47 4.81
CA LEU A 116 4.43 18.22 3.83
C LEU A 116 3.06 18.15 4.50
N THR A 117 2.93 17.41 5.60
CA THR A 117 1.66 17.29 6.35
C THR A 117 1.23 18.65 6.91
N ALA A 118 2.14 19.39 7.52
CA ALA A 118 1.87 20.73 8.04
C ALA A 118 1.45 21.72 6.93
N LYS A 119 2.16 21.73 5.80
CA LYS A 119 1.84 22.56 4.61
C LYS A 119 0.46 22.21 4.07
N SER A 120 0.12 20.92 4.06
CA SER A 120 -1.15 20.38 3.58
C SER A 120 -2.32 20.76 4.47
N ILE A 121 -2.21 20.59 5.79
CA ILE A 121 -3.23 21.01 6.77
C ILE A 121 -3.37 22.54 6.77
N GLY A 122 -2.26 23.26 6.65
CA GLY A 122 -2.27 24.70 6.49
C GLY A 122 -3.12 25.14 5.29
N THR A 123 -2.85 24.55 4.12
CA THR A 123 -3.49 24.87 2.84
C THR A 123 -4.96 24.44 2.81
N TYR A 124 -5.21 23.14 2.97
CA TYR A 124 -6.55 22.55 2.76
C TYR A 124 -7.39 22.44 4.03
N GLY A 125 -6.76 22.56 5.20
CA GLY A 125 -7.38 22.17 6.46
C GLY A 125 -7.19 20.69 6.75
N LEU A 126 -7.62 20.28 7.94
CA LEU A 126 -7.71 18.88 8.31
C LEU A 126 -8.89 18.27 7.55
N THR A 127 -8.60 17.50 6.51
CA THR A 127 -9.59 16.92 5.58
C THR A 127 -9.70 15.41 5.83
N VAL A 128 -10.85 14.80 5.54
CA VAL A 128 -11.06 13.36 5.77
C VAL A 128 -11.53 12.67 4.48
N PRO A 129 -10.68 11.87 3.80
CA PRO A 129 -9.26 11.65 4.09
C PRO A 129 -8.41 12.91 3.87
N GLN A 130 -7.18 12.92 4.40
CA GLN A 130 -6.31 14.09 4.27
C GLN A 130 -5.82 14.25 2.83
N ARG A 131 -6.04 15.45 2.28
CA ARG A 131 -5.46 15.95 1.02
C ARG A 131 -4.06 16.51 1.26
N PHE A 132 -3.11 16.18 0.38
CA PHE A 132 -1.73 16.65 0.47
C PHE A 132 -1.33 17.59 -0.66
N THR A 133 -0.42 18.53 -0.39
CA THR A 133 0.13 19.47 -1.40
C THR A 133 1.17 18.84 -2.32
N ALA A 134 1.61 17.62 -2.02
CA ALA A 134 2.51 16.76 -2.79
C ALA A 134 2.29 15.30 -2.31
N PRO A 135 2.70 14.26 -3.05
CA PRO A 135 2.54 12.88 -2.59
C PRO A 135 3.50 12.59 -1.42
N LEU A 136 3.05 11.74 -0.49
CA LEU A 136 3.93 11.14 0.51
C LEU A 136 4.76 10.01 -0.11
N PHE A 137 4.23 9.31 -1.11
CA PHE A 137 4.87 8.15 -1.71
C PHE A 137 4.78 8.17 -3.22
N VAL A 138 5.88 7.92 -3.90
CA VAL A 138 5.92 7.80 -5.37
C VAL A 138 6.45 6.44 -5.74
N VAL A 139 5.74 5.73 -6.62
CA VAL A 139 6.27 4.53 -7.28
C VAL A 139 6.73 4.92 -8.67
N TRP A 140 8.01 4.73 -8.96
CA TRP A 140 8.61 5.08 -10.24
C TRP A 140 9.01 3.82 -10.98
N ASN A 141 8.35 3.59 -12.12
CA ASN A 141 8.80 2.63 -13.13
C ASN A 141 10.01 3.22 -13.83
N ILE A 142 11.22 2.88 -13.38
CA ILE A 142 12.46 3.59 -13.79
C ILE A 142 12.88 3.28 -15.23
N THR A 143 12.45 2.13 -15.76
CA THR A 143 12.70 1.68 -17.13
C THR A 143 11.52 0.83 -17.61
N GLN A 144 11.37 0.59 -18.91
CA GLN A 144 10.45 -0.41 -19.46
C GLN A 144 11.11 -1.80 -19.56
N VAL A 145 12.44 -1.85 -19.43
CA VAL A 145 13.21 -3.08 -19.59
C VAL A 145 12.92 -4.04 -18.44
N CYS A 146 12.63 -5.31 -18.76
CA CYS A 146 12.56 -6.41 -17.80
C CYS A 146 13.18 -7.67 -18.40
N ASN A 147 13.80 -8.49 -17.56
CA ASN A 147 14.32 -9.81 -17.91
C ASN A 147 13.26 -10.93 -17.79
N LEU A 148 12.01 -10.60 -17.43
CA LEU A 148 10.88 -11.52 -17.30
C LEU A 148 9.71 -11.14 -18.20
N SER A 149 8.77 -12.07 -18.35
CA SER A 149 7.55 -11.89 -19.14
C SER A 149 6.28 -12.32 -18.40
N CYS A 150 6.12 -11.84 -17.16
CA CYS A 150 5.04 -12.25 -16.26
C CYS A 150 3.63 -12.03 -16.86
N LYS A 151 2.75 -13.02 -16.73
CA LYS A 151 1.38 -12.99 -17.27
C LYS A 151 0.54 -11.83 -16.72
N HIS A 152 0.74 -11.45 -15.46
CA HIS A 152 -0.04 -10.40 -14.77
C HIS A 152 0.62 -9.00 -14.80
N CYS A 153 1.70 -8.80 -15.55
CA CYS A 153 2.52 -7.59 -15.47
C CYS A 153 1.70 -6.33 -15.82
N TYR A 154 1.48 -5.46 -14.82
CA TYR A 154 0.73 -4.21 -15.00
C TYR A 154 1.46 -3.23 -15.93
N GLN A 155 2.79 -3.25 -15.94
CA GLN A 155 3.63 -2.35 -16.75
C GLN A 155 3.68 -2.74 -18.23
N ASP A 156 3.27 -3.98 -18.56
CA ASP A 156 3.53 -4.60 -19.87
C ASP A 156 5.01 -4.42 -20.28
N ALA A 157 5.91 -4.69 -19.33
CA ALA A 157 7.35 -4.52 -19.48
C ALA A 157 7.90 -5.33 -20.66
N LYS A 158 8.90 -4.77 -21.35
CA LYS A 158 9.51 -5.33 -22.56
C LYS A 158 10.97 -5.69 -22.31
N HIS A 159 11.59 -6.45 -23.21
CA HIS A 159 13.04 -6.74 -23.15
C HIS A 159 13.91 -5.59 -23.71
N LYS A 160 13.30 -4.47 -24.10
CA LYS A 160 13.95 -3.30 -24.68
C LYS A 160 13.40 -2.04 -24.02
N PRO A 161 14.21 -0.96 -23.92
CA PRO A 161 13.74 0.29 -23.36
C PRO A 161 12.68 0.92 -24.28
N MET A 162 11.86 1.81 -23.72
CA MET A 162 11.05 2.69 -24.56
C MET A 162 11.96 3.66 -25.34
N PRO A 163 11.56 4.08 -26.56
CA PRO A 163 12.34 5.05 -27.32
C PRO A 163 12.49 6.41 -26.62
N ASP A 164 11.55 6.77 -25.77
CA ASP A 164 11.42 8.06 -25.10
C ASP A 164 11.64 8.00 -23.58
N GLU A 165 12.28 6.94 -23.06
CA GLU A 165 12.69 6.89 -21.64
C GLU A 165 13.47 8.15 -21.24
N LEU A 166 13.27 8.60 -20.00
CA LEU A 166 13.98 9.74 -19.46
C LEU A 166 15.49 9.48 -19.45
N THR A 167 16.25 10.50 -19.80
CA THR A 167 17.71 10.46 -19.61
C THR A 167 18.05 10.49 -18.12
N THR A 168 19.28 10.12 -17.78
CA THR A 168 19.78 10.21 -16.40
C THR A 168 19.56 11.61 -15.83
N GLU A 169 19.90 12.65 -16.61
CA GLU A 169 19.78 14.06 -16.21
C GLU A 169 18.33 14.44 -15.90
N GLU A 170 17.39 14.03 -16.75
CA GLU A 170 15.95 14.26 -16.52
C GLU A 170 15.45 13.54 -15.26
N LYS A 171 15.95 12.32 -14.99
CA LYS A 171 15.61 11.59 -13.77
C LYS A 171 16.12 12.30 -12.52
N LEU A 172 17.36 12.81 -12.56
CA LEU A 172 17.95 13.54 -11.43
C LEU A 172 17.22 14.87 -11.16
N ASP A 173 16.87 15.61 -12.21
CA ASP A 173 16.10 16.84 -12.10
C ASP A 173 14.71 16.58 -11.50
N LEU A 174 14.02 15.54 -11.93
CA LEU A 174 12.71 15.18 -11.37
C LEU A 174 12.80 14.82 -9.88
N LEU A 175 13.87 14.12 -9.45
CA LEU A 175 14.13 13.88 -8.03
C LEU A 175 14.36 15.17 -7.25
N ASP A 176 15.03 16.16 -7.86
CA ASP A 176 15.21 17.48 -7.23
C ASP A 176 13.88 18.21 -7.05
N GLN A 177 13.04 18.24 -8.08
CA GLN A 177 11.69 18.81 -8.03
C GLN A 177 10.83 18.12 -6.95
N MET A 178 10.85 16.78 -6.88
CA MET A 178 10.14 16.01 -5.87
C MET A 178 10.63 16.33 -4.46
N ALA A 179 11.95 16.40 -4.24
CA ALA A 179 12.51 16.76 -2.94
C ALA A 179 12.14 18.19 -2.52
N ASP A 180 12.07 19.11 -3.48
CA ASP A 180 11.67 20.51 -3.26
C ASP A 180 10.16 20.66 -2.96
N GLU A 181 9.35 19.67 -3.28
CA GLU A 181 7.96 19.56 -2.81
C GLU A 181 7.79 18.65 -1.58
N TYR A 182 8.89 18.35 -0.89
CA TYR A 182 8.92 17.55 0.34
C TYR A 182 8.49 16.10 0.18
N VAL A 183 8.59 15.53 -1.03
CA VAL A 183 8.33 14.10 -1.23
C VAL A 183 9.35 13.29 -0.40
N PRO A 184 8.89 12.44 0.53
CA PRO A 184 9.77 11.71 1.44
C PRO A 184 10.14 10.30 0.96
N PHE A 185 9.23 9.59 0.30
CA PHE A 185 9.38 8.17 -0.03
C PHE A 185 9.31 7.93 -1.54
N VAL A 186 10.26 7.15 -2.08
CA VAL A 186 10.29 6.71 -3.48
C VAL A 186 10.53 5.21 -3.54
N ALA A 187 9.66 4.51 -4.24
CA ALA A 187 9.84 3.10 -4.58
C ALA A 187 10.20 2.98 -6.06
N PHE A 188 11.37 2.43 -6.34
CA PHE A 188 11.73 2.06 -7.71
C PHE A 188 11.15 0.70 -8.06
N ALA A 189 10.41 0.67 -9.15
CA ALA A 189 9.79 -0.49 -9.76
C ALA A 189 10.01 -0.43 -11.28
N GLY A 190 9.33 -1.29 -12.04
CA GLY A 190 9.14 -1.21 -13.50
C GLY A 190 10.41 -1.29 -14.37
N GLY A 191 10.35 -1.94 -15.54
CA GLY A 191 10.02 -3.34 -15.62
C GLY A 191 10.79 -4.08 -14.53
N GLU A 192 12.11 -4.14 -14.63
CA GLU A 192 13.01 -4.56 -13.55
C GLU A 192 14.02 -3.44 -13.20
N PRO A 193 13.96 -2.85 -12.00
CA PRO A 193 14.91 -1.79 -11.60
C PRO A 193 16.37 -2.21 -11.67
N LEU A 194 16.69 -3.46 -11.33
CA LEU A 194 18.08 -3.93 -11.26
C LEU A 194 18.75 -4.12 -12.63
N VAL A 195 18.00 -3.96 -13.74
CA VAL A 195 18.58 -3.89 -15.10
C VAL A 195 18.71 -2.46 -15.63
N ALA A 196 18.20 -1.46 -14.91
CA ALA A 196 18.27 -0.07 -15.34
C ALA A 196 19.73 0.42 -15.35
N LYS A 197 20.17 0.97 -16.49
CA LYS A 197 21.56 1.39 -16.71
C LYS A 197 21.99 2.54 -15.79
N ASP A 198 21.03 3.35 -15.38
CA ASP A 198 21.20 4.57 -14.59
C ASP A 198 20.75 4.39 -13.13
N LEU A 199 20.54 3.15 -12.68
CA LEU A 199 20.12 2.86 -11.31
C LEU A 199 21.06 3.51 -10.27
N TRP A 200 22.38 3.39 -10.45
CA TRP A 200 23.34 3.87 -9.45
C TRP A 200 23.34 5.40 -9.28
N PRO A 201 23.49 6.21 -10.35
CA PRO A 201 23.36 7.66 -10.25
C PRO A 201 22.03 8.10 -9.58
N VAL A 202 20.93 7.43 -9.92
CA VAL A 202 19.60 7.72 -9.38
C VAL A 202 19.53 7.42 -7.88
N LEU A 203 20.01 6.27 -7.42
CA LEU A 203 20.01 5.89 -6.00
C LEU A 203 20.94 6.80 -5.17
N GLU A 204 22.12 7.12 -5.69
CA GLU A 204 23.07 8.02 -5.05
C GLU A 204 22.50 9.43 -4.89
N HIS A 205 21.81 9.94 -5.91
CA HIS A 205 21.13 11.22 -5.83
C HIS A 205 19.94 11.18 -4.86
N CYS A 206 19.20 10.07 -4.81
CA CYS A 206 18.14 9.89 -3.81
C CYS A 206 18.67 10.00 -2.38
N LYS A 207 19.80 9.35 -2.08
CA LYS A 207 20.48 9.44 -0.79
C LYS A 207 20.89 10.88 -0.49
N LYS A 208 21.51 11.57 -1.45
CA LYS A 208 21.92 12.98 -1.33
C LYS A 208 20.74 13.91 -1.04
N ARG A 209 19.61 13.68 -1.69
CA ARG A 209 18.39 14.47 -1.54
C ARG A 209 17.50 13.99 -0.38
N GLY A 210 17.93 12.99 0.38
CA GLY A 210 17.28 12.54 1.61
C GLY A 210 15.92 11.88 1.36
N PHE A 211 15.83 11.03 0.34
CA PHE A 211 14.68 10.14 0.13
C PHE A 211 14.85 8.86 0.94
N HIS A 212 13.73 8.33 1.44
CA HIS A 212 13.67 6.93 1.85
C HIS A 212 13.36 6.08 0.62
N VAL A 213 14.32 5.25 0.22
CA VAL A 213 14.25 4.48 -1.02
C VAL A 213 13.91 3.03 -0.75
N THR A 214 12.97 2.50 -1.52
CA THR A 214 12.65 1.08 -1.58
C THR A 214 12.75 0.56 -3.01
N ILE A 215 12.99 -0.73 -3.20
CA ILE A 215 13.06 -1.36 -4.52
C ILE A 215 12.11 -2.56 -4.57
N ALA A 216 11.23 -2.58 -5.57
CA ALA A 216 10.44 -3.74 -5.95
C ALA A 216 11.11 -4.45 -7.13
N THR A 217 11.54 -5.69 -6.95
CA THR A 217 12.34 -6.45 -7.92
C THR A 217 11.84 -7.89 -8.06
N ASN A 218 12.13 -8.52 -9.20
CA ASN A 218 12.00 -9.98 -9.31
C ASN A 218 13.06 -10.73 -8.50
N GLY A 219 14.11 -10.08 -8.02
CA GLY A 219 15.10 -10.65 -7.11
C GLY A 219 16.19 -11.50 -7.77
N MET A 220 16.07 -11.83 -9.05
CA MET A 220 17.00 -12.71 -9.76
C MET A 220 18.43 -12.14 -9.92
N LEU A 221 18.60 -10.84 -9.69
CA LEU A 221 19.87 -10.11 -9.80
C LEU A 221 20.41 -9.66 -8.44
N LEU A 222 19.79 -10.06 -7.34
CA LEU A 222 20.27 -9.78 -5.98
C LEU A 222 21.42 -10.72 -5.61
N THR A 223 22.60 -10.49 -6.18
CA THR A 223 23.84 -11.13 -5.72
C THR A 223 24.30 -10.51 -4.38
N PRO A 224 25.21 -11.15 -3.62
CA PRO A 224 25.79 -10.55 -2.42
C PRO A 224 26.40 -9.16 -2.67
N GLU A 225 27.08 -8.97 -3.81
CA GLU A 225 27.72 -7.71 -4.20
C GLU A 225 26.66 -6.64 -4.53
N MET A 226 25.61 -7.02 -5.26
CA MET A 226 24.48 -6.13 -5.52
C MET A 226 23.82 -5.67 -4.22
N CYS A 227 23.55 -6.61 -3.29
CA CYS A 227 22.96 -6.29 -2.00
C CYS A 227 23.86 -5.36 -1.17
N ALA A 228 25.17 -5.63 -1.13
CA ALA A 228 26.13 -4.77 -0.44
C ALA A 228 26.10 -3.33 -1.00
N ARG A 229 26.08 -3.18 -2.34
CA ARG A 229 26.00 -1.87 -2.99
C ARG A 229 24.67 -1.16 -2.72
N LEU A 230 23.55 -1.87 -2.76
CA LEU A 230 22.22 -1.32 -2.43
C LEU A 230 22.18 -0.80 -0.97
N LYS A 231 22.78 -1.53 -0.03
CA LYS A 231 22.91 -1.09 1.37
C LYS A 231 23.80 0.16 1.49
N GLU A 232 24.92 0.21 0.78
CA GLU A 232 25.85 1.35 0.78
C GLU A 232 25.18 2.64 0.30
N VAL A 233 24.40 2.56 -0.78
CA VAL A 233 23.64 3.72 -1.32
C VAL A 233 22.36 4.01 -0.53
N GLY A 234 22.10 3.26 0.55
CA GLY A 234 21.07 3.59 1.54
C GLY A 234 19.66 3.09 1.20
N VAL A 235 19.52 2.08 0.34
CA VAL A 235 18.23 1.40 0.12
C VAL A 235 17.76 0.78 1.43
N LYS A 236 16.52 1.10 1.81
CA LYS A 236 15.97 0.75 3.12
C LYS A 236 15.11 -0.51 3.11
N TYR A 237 14.49 -0.82 1.98
CA TYR A 237 13.61 -1.98 1.83
C TYR A 237 13.73 -2.57 0.43
N ILE A 238 13.89 -3.89 0.35
CA ILE A 238 13.83 -4.66 -0.89
C ILE A 238 12.64 -5.60 -0.82
N GLU A 239 11.79 -5.53 -1.83
CA GLU A 239 10.63 -6.38 -1.98
C GLU A 239 10.81 -7.31 -3.17
N VAL A 240 10.79 -8.61 -2.92
CA VAL A 240 10.98 -9.63 -3.94
C VAL A 240 9.67 -10.32 -4.27
N SER A 241 9.40 -10.39 -5.55
CA SER A 241 8.11 -10.76 -6.12
C SER A 241 8.02 -12.30 -6.32
N ILE A 242 7.26 -12.99 -5.46
CA ILE A 242 7.06 -14.46 -5.43
C ILE A 242 5.56 -14.80 -5.46
N ASP A 243 5.06 -15.38 -6.57
CA ASP A 243 3.62 -15.68 -6.71
C ASP A 243 3.18 -17.11 -6.40
N SER A 244 4.12 -18.04 -6.23
CA SER A 244 3.84 -19.39 -5.74
C SER A 244 5.05 -19.93 -4.99
N ILE A 245 4.78 -20.75 -3.98
CA ILE A 245 5.80 -21.56 -3.30
C ILE A 245 6.21 -22.78 -4.15
N ASN A 246 5.39 -23.15 -5.14
CA ASN A 246 5.74 -24.14 -6.14
C ASN A 246 6.62 -23.48 -7.23
N PRO A 247 7.86 -23.98 -7.44
CA PRO A 247 8.76 -23.41 -8.45
C PRO A 247 8.20 -23.41 -9.87
N GLU A 248 7.50 -24.47 -10.28
CA GLU A 248 6.98 -24.61 -11.64
C GLU A 248 5.86 -23.61 -11.91
N GLU A 249 4.91 -23.47 -10.96
CA GLU A 249 3.83 -22.50 -11.05
C GLU A 249 4.34 -21.07 -11.07
N HIS A 250 5.33 -20.74 -10.22
CA HIS A 250 5.95 -19.42 -10.19
C HIS A 250 6.65 -19.11 -11.53
N ASP A 251 7.48 -20.02 -12.01
CA ASP A 251 8.25 -19.85 -13.25
C ASP A 251 7.32 -19.70 -14.46
N GLU A 252 6.24 -20.49 -14.53
CA GLU A 252 5.23 -20.38 -15.57
C GLU A 252 4.51 -19.03 -15.53
N PHE A 253 4.12 -18.58 -14.34
CA PHE A 253 3.39 -17.31 -14.17
C PHE A 253 4.29 -16.09 -14.44
N ARG A 254 5.60 -16.20 -14.16
CA ARG A 254 6.63 -15.16 -14.38
C ARG A 254 7.29 -15.23 -15.75
N GLY A 255 7.10 -16.33 -16.48
CA GLY A 255 7.52 -16.50 -17.87
C GLY A 255 9.01 -16.85 -18.05
N LEU A 256 9.65 -17.46 -17.06
CA LEU A 256 11.05 -17.89 -17.17
C LEU A 256 11.36 -19.06 -16.22
N LYS A 257 11.86 -20.18 -16.79
CA LYS A 257 12.35 -21.32 -16.02
C LYS A 257 13.59 -20.96 -15.19
N GLY A 258 13.61 -21.37 -13.93
CA GLY A 258 14.64 -21.05 -12.94
C GLY A 258 14.50 -19.66 -12.32
N ALA A 259 13.41 -18.93 -12.57
CA ALA A 259 13.16 -17.63 -11.95
C ALA A 259 12.97 -17.79 -10.43
N TRP A 260 12.21 -18.80 -10.00
CA TRP A 260 11.93 -19.07 -8.59
C TRP A 260 13.23 -19.25 -7.80
N GLU A 261 14.08 -20.19 -8.21
CA GLU A 261 15.34 -20.51 -7.50
C GLU A 261 16.23 -19.27 -7.35
N ARG A 262 16.39 -18.51 -8.44
CA ARG A 262 17.18 -17.28 -8.43
C ARG A 262 16.58 -16.19 -7.56
N SER A 263 15.26 -16.07 -7.52
CA SER A 263 14.55 -15.07 -6.71
C SER A 263 14.63 -15.42 -5.22
N ILE A 264 14.48 -16.70 -4.86
CA ILE A 264 14.64 -17.18 -3.48
C ILE A 264 16.09 -16.98 -3.00
N GLN A 265 17.08 -17.29 -3.84
CA GLN A 265 18.47 -17.00 -3.51
C GLN A 265 18.71 -15.49 -3.34
N GLY A 266 18.05 -14.66 -4.17
CA GLY A 266 18.07 -13.21 -4.03
C GLY A 266 17.53 -12.71 -2.70
N ILE A 267 16.40 -13.27 -2.22
CA ILE A 267 15.84 -12.97 -0.89
C ILE A 267 16.88 -13.30 0.19
N ARG A 268 17.48 -14.49 0.14
CA ARG A 268 18.48 -14.92 1.13
C ARG A 268 19.68 -13.97 1.15
N ASN A 269 20.16 -13.54 -0.01
CA ASN A 269 21.27 -12.60 -0.10
C ASN A 269 20.93 -11.21 0.49
N ALA A 270 19.72 -10.70 0.23
CA ALA A 270 19.26 -9.43 0.78
C ALA A 270 19.08 -9.47 2.30
N VAL A 271 18.53 -10.58 2.82
CA VAL A 271 18.42 -10.84 4.26
C VAL A 271 19.82 -10.93 4.89
N ALA A 272 20.74 -11.70 4.30
CA ALA A 272 22.11 -11.84 4.79
C ALA A 272 22.90 -10.52 4.79
N ALA A 273 22.61 -9.62 3.86
CA ALA A 273 23.18 -8.28 3.84
C ALA A 273 22.63 -7.37 4.96
N GLY A 274 21.59 -7.80 5.68
CA GLY A 274 20.91 -7.00 6.70
C GLY A 274 20.18 -5.81 6.07
N ILE A 275 19.50 -6.03 4.95
CA ILE A 275 18.53 -5.09 4.37
C ILE A 275 17.15 -5.58 4.77
N ARG A 276 16.26 -4.67 5.21
CA ARG A 276 14.86 -5.02 5.45
C ARG A 276 14.29 -5.61 4.16
N THR A 277 13.96 -6.89 4.19
CA THR A 277 13.53 -7.64 3.02
C THR A 277 12.09 -8.08 3.19
N GLY A 278 11.31 -8.04 2.12
CA GLY A 278 9.96 -8.53 2.08
C GLY A 278 9.67 -9.38 0.85
N MET A 279 8.63 -10.21 0.99
CA MET A 279 8.12 -11.05 -0.09
C MET A 279 6.76 -10.52 -0.55
N ALA A 280 6.63 -10.28 -1.85
CA ALA A 280 5.40 -9.79 -2.47
C ALA A 280 4.72 -10.88 -3.27
N THR A 281 3.40 -11.01 -3.11
CA THR A 281 2.60 -12.02 -3.82
C THR A 281 1.34 -11.38 -4.41
N CYS A 282 1.08 -11.70 -5.67
CA CYS A 282 -0.19 -11.45 -6.32
C CYS A 282 -1.01 -12.75 -6.30
N PHE A 283 -1.97 -12.86 -5.37
CA PHE A 283 -2.85 -14.02 -5.33
C PHE A 283 -3.81 -14.00 -6.51
N THR A 284 -4.14 -15.18 -7.02
CA THR A 284 -5.19 -15.40 -8.01
C THR A 284 -6.35 -16.19 -7.39
N ARG A 285 -7.42 -16.36 -8.15
CA ARG A 285 -8.55 -17.24 -7.80
C ARG A 285 -8.09 -18.64 -7.41
N GLU A 286 -7.06 -19.15 -8.08
CA GLU A 286 -6.52 -20.49 -7.89
C GLU A 286 -5.59 -20.53 -6.69
N THR A 287 -4.82 -19.48 -6.40
CA THR A 287 -3.78 -19.52 -5.34
C THR A 287 -4.21 -18.91 -4.01
N VAL A 288 -5.33 -18.18 -3.92
CA VAL A 288 -5.76 -17.49 -2.68
C VAL A 288 -5.96 -18.42 -1.47
N HIS A 289 -6.11 -19.73 -1.67
CA HIS A 289 -6.23 -20.68 -0.58
C HIS A 289 -4.89 -20.91 0.17
N THR A 290 -3.75 -20.66 -0.49
CA THR A 290 -2.39 -20.92 0.04
C THR A 290 -1.82 -19.77 0.88
N VAL A 291 -2.58 -18.70 1.11
CA VAL A 291 -2.12 -17.46 1.78
C VAL A 291 -1.34 -17.72 3.07
N ASP A 292 -1.81 -18.64 3.90
CA ASP A 292 -1.17 -18.91 5.19
C ASP A 292 0.19 -19.61 5.02
N GLU A 293 0.33 -20.49 4.03
CA GLU A 293 1.56 -21.19 3.69
C GLU A 293 2.57 -20.22 3.07
N VAL A 294 2.12 -19.35 2.18
CA VAL A 294 2.95 -18.31 1.55
C VAL A 294 3.48 -17.33 2.60
N VAL A 295 2.63 -16.85 3.52
CA VAL A 295 3.09 -15.95 4.60
C VAL A 295 4.10 -16.65 5.50
N LYS A 296 3.84 -17.92 5.86
CA LYS A 296 4.79 -18.73 6.63
C LYS A 296 6.13 -18.88 5.89
N PHE A 297 6.10 -19.15 4.60
CA PHE A 297 7.30 -19.27 3.78
C PHE A 297 8.13 -17.98 3.76
N ALA A 298 7.48 -16.81 3.71
CA ALA A 298 8.16 -15.52 3.85
C ALA A 298 8.91 -15.40 5.19
N ILE A 299 8.26 -15.79 6.29
CA ILE A 299 8.86 -15.78 7.64
C ILE A 299 10.07 -16.72 7.69
N ASP A 300 9.92 -17.94 7.16
CA ASP A 300 10.99 -18.94 7.15
C ASP A 300 12.22 -18.48 6.34
N LEU A 301 12.03 -17.63 5.32
CA LEU A 301 13.11 -17.02 4.54
C LEU A 301 13.80 -15.83 5.26
N GLY A 302 13.29 -15.40 6.41
CA GLY A 302 13.79 -14.24 7.14
C GLY A 302 13.23 -12.91 6.64
N CYS A 303 12.14 -12.90 5.88
CA CYS A 303 11.47 -11.67 5.49
C CYS A 303 10.82 -10.99 6.70
N SER A 304 11.02 -9.69 6.81
CA SER A 304 10.40 -8.83 7.83
C SER A 304 9.00 -8.33 7.46
N THR A 305 8.66 -8.41 6.17
CA THR A 305 7.40 -7.88 5.61
C THR A 305 6.86 -8.83 4.55
N PHE A 306 5.56 -9.08 4.59
CA PHE A 306 4.82 -9.73 3.52
C PHE A 306 3.89 -8.72 2.85
N ALA A 307 3.95 -8.64 1.53
CA ALA A 307 3.22 -7.67 0.74
C ALA A 307 2.21 -8.36 -0.20
N HIS A 308 0.93 -8.07 0.01
CA HIS A 308 -0.10 -8.49 -0.93
C HIS A 308 -0.30 -7.42 -2.02
N PHE A 309 -0.04 -7.80 -3.27
CA PHE A 309 -0.36 -6.99 -4.45
C PHE A 309 -1.70 -7.39 -5.05
N ASN A 310 -2.53 -6.41 -5.41
CA ASN A 310 -3.74 -6.69 -6.16
C ASN A 310 -3.40 -7.24 -7.54
N PHE A 311 -4.14 -8.26 -7.93
CA PHE A 311 -4.45 -8.46 -9.33
C PHE A 311 -5.41 -7.35 -9.79
N ILE A 312 -4.96 -6.56 -10.77
CA ILE A 312 -5.77 -5.59 -11.50
C ILE A 312 -5.59 -5.91 -13.00
N PRO A 313 -6.68 -6.03 -13.79
CA PRO A 313 -6.60 -6.43 -15.19
C PRO A 313 -6.13 -5.28 -16.10
N VAL A 314 -4.86 -4.91 -15.96
CA VAL A 314 -4.16 -3.91 -16.77
C VAL A 314 -2.85 -4.49 -17.30
N GLY A 315 -2.24 -3.83 -18.30
CA GLY A 315 -1.08 -4.39 -19.00
C GLY A 315 -1.39 -5.79 -19.54
N ARG A 316 -0.48 -6.75 -19.31
CA ARG A 316 -0.69 -8.17 -19.69
C ARG A 316 -1.77 -8.86 -18.86
N GLY A 317 -2.10 -8.34 -17.67
CA GLY A 317 -3.17 -8.86 -16.83
C GLY A 317 -4.55 -8.83 -17.48
N LYS A 318 -4.74 -8.02 -18.53
CA LYS A 318 -5.97 -8.01 -19.36
C LYS A 318 -6.24 -9.35 -20.04
N GLU A 319 -5.22 -10.14 -20.34
CA GLU A 319 -5.40 -11.44 -21.02
C GLU A 319 -5.82 -12.55 -20.06
N ILE A 320 -5.70 -12.30 -18.75
CA ILE A 320 -5.92 -13.29 -17.70
C ILE A 320 -6.91 -12.77 -16.64
N MET A 321 -7.88 -11.93 -17.02
CA MET A 321 -8.86 -11.36 -16.09
C MET A 321 -9.64 -12.41 -15.29
N HIS A 322 -9.86 -13.59 -15.87
CA HIS A 322 -10.57 -14.70 -15.23
C HIS A 322 -9.85 -15.24 -13.99
N HIS A 323 -8.55 -14.97 -13.84
CA HIS A 323 -7.77 -15.30 -12.65
C HIS A 323 -7.99 -14.33 -11.47
N ASP A 324 -8.69 -13.20 -11.66
CA ASP A 324 -8.96 -12.26 -10.57
C ASP A 324 -9.89 -12.88 -9.52
N LEU A 325 -9.68 -12.47 -8.27
CA LEU A 325 -10.42 -12.98 -7.13
C LEU A 325 -11.88 -12.52 -7.21
N THR A 326 -12.79 -13.42 -6.87
CA THR A 326 -14.18 -13.02 -6.58
C THR A 326 -14.21 -12.10 -5.34
N PRO A 327 -15.28 -11.29 -5.15
CA PRO A 327 -15.43 -10.47 -3.95
C PRO A 327 -15.30 -11.26 -2.65
N GLY A 328 -15.90 -12.46 -2.60
CA GLY A 328 -15.81 -13.36 -1.44
C GLY A 328 -14.40 -13.88 -1.18
N GLN A 329 -13.66 -14.28 -2.22
CA GLN A 329 -12.27 -14.70 -2.08
C GLN A 329 -11.36 -13.55 -1.62
N ARG A 330 -11.60 -12.33 -2.10
CA ARG A 330 -10.85 -11.15 -1.66
C ARG A 330 -11.14 -10.83 -0.21
N GLU A 331 -12.38 -10.98 0.25
CA GLU A 331 -12.73 -10.83 1.67
C GLU A 331 -12.00 -11.86 2.55
N LEU A 332 -11.98 -13.13 2.11
CA LEU A 332 -11.25 -14.20 2.78
C LEU A 332 -9.75 -13.85 2.91
N LEU A 333 -9.15 -13.39 1.80
CA LEU A 333 -7.75 -12.95 1.78
C LEU A 333 -7.51 -11.82 2.77
N MET A 334 -8.33 -10.75 2.74
CA MET A 334 -8.16 -9.62 3.65
C MET A 334 -8.28 -10.03 5.12
N ARG A 335 -9.21 -10.93 5.45
CA ARG A 335 -9.36 -11.47 6.81
C ARG A 335 -8.13 -12.27 7.24
N LYS A 336 -7.58 -13.12 6.37
CA LYS A 336 -6.35 -13.89 6.66
C LYS A 336 -5.16 -12.97 6.86
N LEU A 337 -4.98 -11.97 5.99
CA LEU A 337 -3.90 -10.98 6.12
C LEU A 337 -4.03 -10.16 7.41
N GLN A 338 -5.24 -9.79 7.81
CA GLN A 338 -5.46 -9.05 9.06
C GLN A 338 -5.10 -9.92 10.28
N ARG A 339 -5.43 -11.22 10.25
CA ARG A 339 -5.02 -12.16 11.29
C ARG A 339 -3.50 -12.23 11.41
N HIS A 340 -2.77 -12.38 10.30
CA HIS A 340 -1.30 -12.38 10.31
C HIS A 340 -0.72 -11.06 10.82
N LEU A 341 -1.33 -9.92 10.45
CA LEU A 341 -0.94 -8.61 10.97
C LEU A 341 -1.08 -8.55 12.50
N ALA A 342 -2.18 -9.08 13.04
CA ALA A 342 -2.45 -9.11 14.48
C ALA A 342 -1.56 -10.11 15.24
N GLU A 343 -1.14 -11.20 14.61
CA GLU A 343 -0.18 -12.15 15.20
C GLU A 343 1.23 -11.55 15.39
N GLY A 344 1.57 -10.48 14.65
CA GLY A 344 2.80 -9.71 14.86
C GLY A 344 4.10 -10.40 14.46
N LYS A 345 4.05 -11.62 13.91
CA LYS A 345 5.24 -12.38 13.48
C LYS A 345 5.95 -11.78 12.25
N ILE A 346 5.20 -11.06 11.43
CA ILE A 346 5.70 -10.38 10.22
C ILE A 346 4.86 -9.12 9.99
N SER A 347 5.45 -8.08 9.40
CA SER A 347 4.65 -6.93 8.96
C SER A 347 3.82 -7.31 7.74
N ILE A 348 2.57 -6.85 7.67
CA ILE A 348 1.69 -7.09 6.52
C ILE A 348 1.38 -5.76 5.86
N ILE A 349 1.64 -5.67 4.56
CA ILE A 349 1.18 -4.55 3.73
C ILE A 349 0.29 -5.08 2.61
N SER A 350 -0.62 -4.23 2.14
CA SER A 350 -1.44 -4.59 0.99
C SER A 350 -1.72 -3.37 0.13
N THR A 351 -1.62 -3.55 -1.19
CA THR A 351 -2.07 -2.53 -2.13
C THR A 351 -3.60 -2.48 -2.26
N ALA A 352 -4.33 -3.37 -1.58
CA ALA A 352 -5.80 -3.41 -1.62
C ALA A 352 -6.37 -2.45 -0.58
N PRO A 353 -7.08 -1.38 -0.97
CA PRO A 353 -7.66 -0.44 -0.01
C PRO A 353 -8.65 -1.12 0.95
N GLN A 354 -9.25 -2.24 0.55
CA GLN A 354 -10.09 -3.09 1.40
C GLN A 354 -9.37 -3.57 2.66
N PHE A 355 -8.04 -3.64 2.67
CA PHE A 355 -7.27 -4.07 3.82
C PHE A 355 -7.45 -3.11 5.00
N GLY A 356 -7.49 -1.80 4.74
CA GLY A 356 -7.77 -0.78 5.76
C GLY A 356 -9.12 -1.02 6.45
N ARG A 357 -10.19 -1.25 5.67
CA ARG A 357 -11.51 -1.65 6.22
C ARG A 357 -11.41 -2.95 7.01
N SER A 358 -10.66 -3.93 6.51
CA SER A 358 -10.57 -5.26 7.14
C SER A 358 -9.89 -5.19 8.51
N CYS A 359 -8.94 -4.27 8.69
CA CYS A 359 -8.38 -3.95 10.01
C CYS A 359 -9.46 -3.40 10.97
N ILE A 360 -10.41 -2.61 10.48
CA ILE A 360 -11.53 -2.09 11.29
C ILE A 360 -12.55 -3.17 11.64
N ILE A 361 -12.85 -4.07 10.70
CA ILE A 361 -13.90 -5.09 10.87
C ILE A 361 -13.41 -6.28 11.70
N TYR A 362 -12.21 -6.77 11.43
CA TYR A 362 -11.68 -8.00 12.02
C TYR A 362 -10.66 -7.74 13.15
N GLY A 363 -10.17 -6.51 13.27
CA GLY A 363 -9.28 -6.10 14.36
C GLY A 363 -10.02 -5.65 15.61
N SER A 364 -9.25 -5.43 16.68
CA SER A 364 -9.71 -4.76 17.90
C SER A 364 -9.34 -3.27 17.87
N GLU A 365 -10.04 -2.42 18.63
CA GLU A 365 -9.70 -0.98 18.71
C GLU A 365 -8.29 -0.70 19.23
N GLU A 366 -7.75 -1.61 20.04
CA GLU A 366 -6.37 -1.55 20.55
C GLU A 366 -5.38 -2.35 19.68
N GLY A 367 -5.84 -2.84 18.52
CA GLY A 367 -5.07 -3.70 17.63
C GLY A 367 -4.16 -2.93 16.69
N VAL A 368 -3.69 -3.64 15.66
CA VAL A 368 -2.81 -3.11 14.62
C VAL A 368 -3.63 -2.67 13.40
N PHE A 369 -3.38 -1.47 12.89
CA PHE A 369 -4.10 -0.89 11.77
C PHE A 369 -3.17 -0.49 10.64
N ALA A 370 -3.57 -0.76 9.41
CA ALA A 370 -2.90 -0.23 8.23
C ALA A 370 -3.17 1.27 8.09
N THR A 371 -2.13 2.07 7.87
CA THR A 371 -2.22 3.53 7.68
C THR A 371 -2.10 3.98 6.23
N GLY A 372 -2.09 3.02 5.29
CA GLY A 372 -1.99 3.26 3.85
C GLY A 372 -1.67 1.96 3.09
N HIS A 373 -1.08 2.09 1.90
CA HIS A 373 -0.53 0.94 1.15
C HIS A 373 0.80 0.45 1.75
N ALA A 374 1.52 1.34 2.43
CA ALA A 374 2.69 1.07 3.22
C ALA A 374 2.46 1.71 4.58
N GLY A 375 2.64 0.95 5.66
CA GLY A 375 2.48 1.42 7.03
C GLY A 375 1.47 0.66 7.87
N LYS A 376 1.87 0.41 9.10
CA LYS A 376 0.99 0.02 10.19
C LYS A 376 1.30 0.83 11.45
N GLY A 377 0.40 0.72 12.41
CA GLY A 377 0.61 1.21 13.77
C GLY A 377 -0.40 0.59 14.72
N GLU A 378 -0.25 0.87 16.01
CA GLU A 378 -1.02 0.20 17.05
C GLU A 378 -1.93 1.14 17.84
N GLY A 379 -3.07 0.61 18.26
CA GLY A 379 -3.98 1.25 19.18
C GLY A 379 -4.87 2.34 18.59
N LYS A 380 -5.64 2.99 19.48
CA LYS A 380 -6.66 3.99 19.12
C LYS A 380 -6.13 5.17 18.31
N LYS A 381 -4.88 5.56 18.49
CA LYS A 381 -4.34 6.71 17.76
C LYS A 381 -4.09 6.38 16.30
N THR A 382 -3.57 5.19 16.02
CA THR A 382 -3.39 4.71 14.66
C THR A 382 -4.74 4.44 14.00
N LEU A 383 -5.73 3.96 14.75
CA LEU A 383 -7.12 3.89 14.29
C LEU A 383 -7.62 5.28 13.82
N VAL A 384 -7.40 6.35 14.60
CA VAL A 384 -7.74 7.72 14.16
C VAL A 384 -6.94 8.11 12.91
N LEU A 385 -5.62 7.89 12.91
CA LEU A 385 -4.75 8.25 11.78
C LEU A 385 -5.14 7.54 10.47
N SER A 386 -5.56 6.27 10.55
CA SER A 386 -5.98 5.47 9.40
C SER A 386 -7.23 6.03 8.71
N ARG A 387 -8.06 6.83 9.41
CA ARG A 387 -9.16 7.59 8.80
C ARG A 387 -8.68 8.70 7.86
N TYR A 388 -7.51 9.27 8.15
CA TYR A 388 -6.92 10.38 7.40
C TYR A 388 -6.04 9.89 6.25
N ILE A 389 -5.18 8.91 6.51
CA ILE A 389 -4.14 8.47 5.54
C ILE A 389 -4.52 7.14 4.87
N GLY A 390 -5.37 6.33 5.48
CA GLY A 390 -5.67 4.97 5.04
C GLY A 390 -6.46 4.85 3.73
N GLY A 391 -6.55 3.61 3.25
CA GLY A 391 -7.26 3.25 2.04
C GLY A 391 -6.52 3.64 0.75
N CYS A 392 -7.28 3.96 -0.30
CA CYS A 392 -6.71 4.31 -1.60
C CYS A 392 -5.92 5.64 -1.51
N GLY A 393 -4.64 5.59 -1.89
CA GLY A 393 -3.74 6.75 -1.91
C GLY A 393 -3.68 7.48 -3.25
N ALA A 394 -4.22 6.89 -4.33
CA ALA A 394 -4.11 7.37 -5.71
C ALA A 394 -4.58 8.82 -5.84
N GLY A 395 -3.69 9.69 -6.34
CA GLY A 395 -3.96 11.12 -6.53
C GLY A 395 -4.18 11.91 -5.24
N ARG A 396 -3.90 11.34 -4.06
CA ARG A 396 -4.11 11.99 -2.76
C ARG A 396 -2.84 12.08 -1.92
N CYS A 397 -2.18 10.94 -1.72
CA CYS A 397 -0.89 10.85 -1.03
C CYS A 397 0.10 9.98 -1.80
N TYR A 398 -0.28 9.56 -3.01
CA TYR A 398 0.47 8.64 -3.84
C TYR A 398 0.22 8.91 -5.33
N CYS A 399 1.28 8.80 -6.14
CA CYS A 399 1.22 8.73 -7.60
C CYS A 399 2.28 7.78 -8.14
N SER A 400 2.23 7.53 -9.45
CA SER A 400 3.26 6.80 -10.17
C SER A 400 3.90 7.63 -11.27
N ILE A 401 5.17 7.33 -11.57
CA ILE A 401 5.92 7.93 -12.67
C ILE A 401 6.31 6.81 -13.64
N GLN A 402 6.01 7.00 -14.93
CA GLN A 402 6.39 6.09 -16.01
C GLN A 402 7.84 6.35 -16.46
N PRO A 403 8.46 5.40 -17.20
CA PRO A 403 9.86 5.57 -17.57
C PRO A 403 10.15 6.77 -18.48
N ASN A 404 9.15 7.28 -19.19
CA ASN A 404 9.24 8.47 -20.05
C ASN A 404 8.84 9.79 -19.35
N GLY A 405 8.57 9.75 -18.04
CA GLY A 405 8.25 10.94 -17.25
C GLY A 405 6.76 11.31 -17.18
N ILE A 406 5.88 10.50 -17.75
CA ILE A 406 4.43 10.66 -17.57
C ILE A 406 4.06 10.29 -16.13
N ILE A 407 3.24 11.12 -15.49
CA ILE A 407 2.72 10.90 -14.15
C ILE A 407 1.27 10.40 -14.24
N ASN A 408 0.97 9.33 -13.50
CA ASN A 408 -0.39 8.80 -13.32
C ASN A 408 -0.79 8.79 -11.85
N ALA A 409 -2.09 8.64 -11.56
CA ALA A 409 -2.58 8.52 -10.19
C ALA A 409 -2.12 7.25 -9.47
N CYS A 410 -1.83 6.18 -10.20
CA CYS A 410 -1.44 4.88 -9.67
C CYS A 410 -0.77 4.04 -10.77
N VAL A 411 0.15 3.14 -10.40
CA VAL A 411 0.79 2.19 -11.34
C VAL A 411 -0.22 1.34 -12.12
N TYR A 412 -1.39 1.09 -11.53
CA TYR A 412 -2.47 0.32 -12.17
C TYR A 412 -3.44 1.19 -12.99
N ILE A 413 -3.16 2.48 -13.17
CA ILE A 413 -3.97 3.41 -13.97
C ILE A 413 -3.07 4.08 -15.02
N PRO A 414 -2.36 3.30 -15.87
CA PRO A 414 -1.45 3.89 -16.86
C PRO A 414 -2.18 4.65 -17.98
N SER A 415 -3.48 4.38 -18.19
CA SER A 415 -4.28 4.99 -19.26
C SER A 415 -4.72 6.43 -18.96
N GLU A 416 -4.74 6.84 -17.70
CA GLU A 416 -5.10 8.20 -17.29
C GLU A 416 -3.82 8.99 -17.03
N GLU A 417 -3.25 9.55 -18.10
CA GLU A 417 -2.10 10.44 -18.02
C GLU A 417 -2.51 11.76 -17.35
N VAL A 418 -1.79 12.15 -16.30
CA VAL A 418 -2.10 13.36 -15.53
C VAL A 418 -1.25 14.53 -15.99
N GLY A 419 0.01 14.26 -16.32
CA GLY A 419 0.94 15.26 -16.83
C GLY A 419 2.26 14.64 -17.24
N ASP A 420 3.08 15.47 -17.88
CA ASP A 420 4.39 15.10 -18.44
C ASP A 420 5.44 16.08 -17.91
N ILE A 421 6.47 15.55 -17.25
CA ILE A 421 7.54 16.35 -16.61
C ILE A 421 8.34 17.18 -17.63
N ARG A 422 8.33 16.81 -18.90
CA ARG A 422 8.99 17.59 -19.97
C ARG A 422 8.19 18.83 -20.37
N ARG A 423 6.94 18.92 -19.94
CA ARG A 423 6.01 20.02 -20.26
C ARG A 423 5.65 20.86 -19.05
N GLN A 424 5.67 20.27 -17.87
CA GLN A 424 5.18 20.85 -16.63
C GLN A 424 6.09 20.46 -15.47
N SER A 425 6.26 21.34 -14.50
CA SER A 425 6.92 20.97 -13.24
C SER A 425 6.11 19.92 -12.49
N PHE A 426 6.79 19.11 -11.68
CA PHE A 426 6.15 18.10 -10.82
C PHE A 426 5.02 18.69 -9.96
N LYS A 427 5.23 19.91 -9.44
CA LYS A 427 4.26 20.64 -8.64
C LYS A 427 2.99 20.96 -9.44
N GLU A 428 3.13 21.50 -10.64
CA GLU A 428 1.98 21.86 -11.50
C GLU A 428 1.14 20.62 -11.84
N ILE A 429 1.80 19.48 -12.10
CA ILE A 429 1.11 18.21 -12.36
C ILE A 429 0.33 17.74 -11.12
N TRP A 430 0.90 17.89 -9.92
CA TRP A 430 0.23 17.51 -8.67
C TRP A 430 -1.00 18.38 -8.35
N GLU A 431 -1.01 19.64 -8.79
CA GLU A 431 -2.15 20.55 -8.62
C GLU A 431 -3.31 20.26 -9.60
N SER A 432 -3.25 19.16 -10.38
CA SER A 432 -4.29 18.78 -11.34
C SER A 432 -5.68 18.54 -10.75
N ALA A 433 -6.70 18.75 -11.58
CA ALA A 433 -8.09 18.53 -11.20
C ALA A 433 -8.42 17.06 -10.89
N LEU A 434 -7.78 16.09 -11.58
CA LEU A 434 -8.04 14.67 -11.36
C LEU A 434 -7.67 14.24 -9.94
N PHE A 435 -6.53 14.70 -9.43
CA PHE A 435 -6.09 14.41 -8.07
C PHE A 435 -7.02 15.01 -7.02
N SER A 436 -7.60 16.18 -7.31
CA SER A 436 -8.66 16.75 -6.47
C SER A 436 -9.90 15.85 -6.43
N VAL A 437 -10.33 15.29 -7.56
CA VAL A 437 -11.48 14.37 -7.64
C VAL A 437 -11.21 13.07 -6.88
N LEU A 438 -10.03 12.47 -7.05
CA LEU A 438 -9.68 11.20 -6.38
C LEU A 438 -9.52 11.32 -4.86
N SER A 439 -9.17 12.52 -4.39
CA SER A 439 -9.07 12.83 -2.96
C SER A 439 -10.44 12.91 -2.28
N ASP A 440 -11.50 13.21 -3.02
CA ASP A 440 -12.87 13.21 -2.50
C ASP A 440 -13.44 11.78 -2.44
N ARG A 441 -14.09 11.47 -1.32
CA ARG A 441 -14.74 10.18 -1.09
C ARG A 441 -16.24 10.28 -0.84
N GLU A 442 -16.79 11.48 -0.74
CA GLU A 442 -18.22 11.71 -0.52
C GLU A 442 -18.99 11.63 -1.84
N ASP A 443 -18.44 12.15 -2.93
CA ASP A 443 -19.07 12.10 -4.26
C ASP A 443 -18.51 10.92 -5.09
N ARG A 444 -19.05 9.72 -4.84
CA ARG A 444 -18.70 8.51 -5.61
C ARG A 444 -19.97 7.80 -6.06
N GLY A 445 -19.94 7.33 -7.31
CA GLY A 445 -21.14 6.94 -8.03
C GLY A 445 -21.93 5.77 -7.44
N ASP A 446 -21.23 4.87 -6.74
CA ASP A 446 -21.81 3.64 -6.20
C ASP A 446 -21.58 3.51 -4.68
N HIS A 447 -21.67 2.31 -4.11
CA HIS A 447 -21.61 2.06 -2.65
C HIS A 447 -20.46 2.78 -1.92
N CYS A 448 -19.32 2.99 -2.58
CA CYS A 448 -18.17 3.67 -1.98
C CYS A 448 -18.49 5.07 -1.43
N GLY A 449 -19.44 5.82 -2.02
CA GLY A 449 -19.81 7.17 -1.57
C GLY A 449 -20.69 7.16 -0.30
N VAL A 450 -21.51 6.12 -0.15
CA VAL A 450 -22.43 5.96 0.99
C VAL A 450 -21.88 5.07 2.11
N CYS A 451 -20.80 4.33 1.84
CA CYS A 451 -20.15 3.39 2.76
C CYS A 451 -19.52 4.11 3.97
N ASP A 452 -19.77 3.62 5.18
CA ASP A 452 -19.17 4.18 6.40
C ASP A 452 -17.64 3.97 6.45
N TYR A 453 -17.13 2.92 5.81
CA TYR A 453 -15.69 2.65 5.74
C TYR A 453 -14.94 3.49 4.69
N ARG A 454 -15.61 4.42 4.00
CA ARG A 454 -15.03 5.15 2.86
C ARG A 454 -13.72 5.87 3.20
N HIS A 455 -13.57 6.37 4.42
CA HIS A 455 -12.33 7.05 4.86
C HIS A 455 -11.17 6.09 5.17
N TYR A 456 -11.46 4.83 5.50
CA TYR A 456 -10.45 3.79 5.78
C TYR A 456 -10.08 2.96 4.54
N CYS A 457 -10.91 2.99 3.50
CA CYS A 457 -10.78 2.17 2.30
C CYS A 457 -10.98 2.99 1.03
N GLY A 458 -12.24 3.32 0.71
CA GLY A 458 -12.61 4.06 -0.51
C GLY A 458 -12.59 3.24 -1.81
N GLY A 459 -12.31 1.95 -1.78
CA GLY A 459 -12.27 1.09 -2.97
C GLY A 459 -11.13 1.39 -3.94
N CYS A 460 -10.70 0.38 -4.69
CA CYS A 460 -9.63 0.45 -5.66
C CYS A 460 -10.11 1.17 -6.93
N ARG A 461 -9.64 2.40 -7.12
CA ARG A 461 -9.96 3.22 -8.30
C ARG A 461 -9.44 2.60 -9.59
N ALA A 462 -8.30 1.91 -9.51
CA ALA A 462 -7.74 1.18 -10.65
C ALA A 462 -8.62 0.00 -11.07
N ARG A 463 -9.15 -0.77 -10.11
CA ARG A 463 -10.09 -1.86 -10.42
C ARG A 463 -11.39 -1.34 -10.99
N SER A 464 -11.92 -0.28 -10.39
CA SER A 464 -13.15 0.39 -10.85
C SER A 464 -13.00 0.79 -12.33
N LEU A 465 -11.92 1.51 -12.67
CA LEU A 465 -11.63 1.91 -14.04
C LEU A 465 -11.40 0.72 -14.98
N ALA A 466 -10.60 -0.26 -14.57
CA ALA A 466 -10.23 -1.38 -15.44
C ALA A 466 -11.42 -2.27 -15.82
N TYR A 467 -12.41 -2.42 -14.95
CA TYR A 467 -13.61 -3.24 -15.22
C TYR A 467 -14.76 -2.45 -15.84
N THR A 468 -14.95 -1.19 -15.45
CA THR A 468 -16.16 -0.42 -15.81
C THR A 468 -15.90 0.69 -16.81
N GLY A 469 -14.64 1.10 -16.98
CA GLY A 469 -14.28 2.32 -17.70
C GLY A 469 -14.56 3.63 -16.94
N ASP A 470 -15.11 3.56 -15.71
CA ASP A 470 -15.36 4.73 -14.85
C ASP A 470 -14.53 4.63 -13.55
N ILE A 471 -13.61 5.59 -13.36
CA ILE A 471 -12.77 5.68 -12.17
C ILE A 471 -13.57 6.04 -10.89
N GLN A 472 -14.75 6.63 -11.04
CA GLN A 472 -15.66 6.96 -9.94
C GLN A 472 -16.62 5.83 -9.58
N ALA A 473 -16.70 4.78 -10.40
CA ALA A 473 -17.54 3.63 -10.13
C ALA A 473 -17.14 2.93 -8.82
N GLY A 474 -18.01 2.05 -8.38
CA GLY A 474 -17.78 1.10 -7.32
C GLY A 474 -16.57 0.23 -7.60
N ASP A 475 -15.96 -0.29 -6.53
CA ASP A 475 -14.92 -1.29 -6.69
C ASP A 475 -15.60 -2.66 -6.81
N PRO A 476 -15.68 -3.27 -8.00
CA PRO A 476 -16.38 -4.54 -8.19
C PRO A 476 -15.72 -5.68 -7.41
N GLY A 477 -14.47 -5.50 -6.94
CA GLY A 477 -13.81 -6.47 -6.09
C GLY A 477 -14.28 -6.44 -4.63
N CYS A 478 -15.12 -5.49 -4.22
CA CYS A 478 -15.64 -5.36 -2.87
C CYS A 478 -16.89 -6.22 -2.64
N VAL A 479 -16.99 -6.88 -1.49
CA VAL A 479 -18.18 -7.67 -1.12
C VAL A 479 -19.48 -6.87 -1.07
N TYR A 480 -19.41 -5.57 -0.75
CA TYR A 480 -20.59 -4.70 -0.78
C TYR A 480 -21.02 -4.30 -2.19
N ASN A 481 -20.14 -4.55 -3.18
CA ASN A 481 -20.38 -4.36 -4.61
C ASN A 481 -20.46 -5.69 -5.35
N ALA A 482 -20.77 -6.79 -4.66
CA ALA A 482 -20.80 -8.11 -5.29
C ALA A 482 -21.79 -8.19 -6.47
N HIS A 483 -22.84 -7.36 -6.48
CA HIS A 483 -23.76 -7.24 -7.61
C HIS A 483 -23.06 -6.72 -8.88
N GLU A 484 -22.22 -5.69 -8.79
CA GLU A 484 -21.41 -5.20 -9.91
C GLU A 484 -20.54 -6.31 -10.49
N TRP A 485 -19.88 -7.09 -9.62
CA TRP A 485 -19.09 -8.25 -10.03
C TRP A 485 -19.93 -9.28 -10.79
N ILE A 486 -21.08 -9.66 -10.23
CA ILE A 486 -21.98 -10.64 -10.84
C ILE A 486 -22.42 -10.15 -12.23
N GLU A 487 -22.85 -8.90 -12.36
CA GLU A 487 -23.26 -8.32 -13.65
C GLU A 487 -22.12 -8.33 -14.67
N LEU A 488 -20.92 -7.92 -14.28
CA LEU A 488 -19.72 -7.91 -15.13
C LEU A 488 -19.31 -9.32 -15.58
N THR A 489 -19.45 -10.32 -14.70
CA THR A 489 -19.06 -11.71 -15.01
C THR A 489 -20.17 -12.55 -15.65
N ALA A 490 -21.44 -12.22 -15.44
CA ALA A 490 -22.57 -12.93 -16.03
C ALA A 490 -22.59 -12.81 -17.56
N GLY A 491 -22.12 -11.67 -18.08
CA GLY A 491 -21.89 -11.50 -19.52
C GLY A 491 -20.82 -12.45 -20.09
N ALA A 492 -19.77 -12.75 -19.32
CA ALA A 492 -18.68 -13.64 -19.75
C ALA A 492 -19.12 -15.11 -19.82
N ASP A 493 -19.97 -15.56 -18.88
CA ASP A 493 -20.52 -16.92 -18.88
C ASP A 493 -21.56 -17.12 -20.01
N SER A 494 -22.30 -16.07 -20.39
CA SER A 494 -23.26 -16.15 -21.51
C SER A 494 -22.59 -16.31 -22.89
N VAL A 495 -21.38 -15.74 -23.07
CA VAL A 495 -20.59 -15.87 -24.30
C VAL A 495 -19.86 -17.22 -24.36
N MET A 496 -19.49 -17.79 -23.21
CA MET A 496 -18.95 -19.15 -23.12
C MET A 496 -20.05 -20.21 -23.36
N ALA A 497 -21.25 -20.01 -22.82
CA ALA A 497 -22.39 -20.89 -23.05
C ALA A 497 -22.85 -20.89 -24.53
N SER A 498 -22.74 -19.76 -25.24
CA SER A 498 -23.07 -19.69 -26.67
C SER A 498 -22.02 -20.34 -27.59
N HIS A 499 -20.79 -20.59 -27.11
CA HIS A 499 -19.74 -21.31 -27.85
C HIS A 499 -19.77 -22.83 -27.62
N PHE A 500 -20.58 -23.31 -26.67
CA PHE A 500 -20.85 -24.74 -26.44
C PHE A 500 -22.30 -25.14 -26.81
N ALA A 501 -22.99 -24.33 -27.60
CA ALA A 501 -24.18 -24.79 -28.32
C ALA A 501 -23.73 -25.76 -29.42
N MET A 502 -23.73 -27.06 -29.10
CA MET A 502 -23.59 -28.15 -30.06
C MET A 502 -24.54 -27.91 -31.26
N PRO A 503 -24.12 -28.22 -32.50
CA PRO A 503 -24.96 -28.05 -33.66
C PRO A 503 -26.23 -28.91 -33.51
N SER A 504 -27.38 -28.26 -33.63
CA SER A 504 -28.69 -28.90 -33.67
C SER A 504 -28.75 -29.89 -34.84
N GLY A 505 -28.76 -31.18 -34.54
CA GLY A 505 -28.86 -32.18 -35.58
C GLY A 505 -28.84 -33.61 -35.08
N PHE A 506 -29.73 -34.00 -34.17
CA PHE A 506 -30.23 -35.37 -34.10
C PHE A 506 -31.60 -35.38 -33.42
N SER A 507 -32.65 -35.59 -34.21
CA SER A 507 -33.97 -35.93 -33.70
C SER A 507 -33.97 -37.41 -33.33
N LEU A 508 -34.36 -37.77 -32.11
CA LEU A 508 -34.88 -39.10 -31.82
C LEU A 508 -36.11 -38.96 -30.92
N SER A 509 -37.24 -39.28 -31.53
CA SER A 509 -38.55 -39.48 -30.93
C SER A 509 -38.63 -40.87 -30.29
N ALA A 510 -39.05 -40.92 -29.03
CA ALA A 510 -39.76 -41.99 -28.31
C ALA A 510 -39.78 -41.56 -26.84
N GLY A 511 -40.85 -41.52 -26.06
CA GLY A 511 -42.13 -42.22 -26.08
C GLY A 511 -42.41 -42.66 -24.63
N CYS A 512 -43.47 -42.11 -24.03
CA CYS A 512 -44.23 -42.54 -22.84
C CYS A 512 -43.57 -43.29 -21.66
N GLY A 513 -43.91 -42.89 -20.43
CA GLY A 513 -43.98 -43.83 -19.29
C GLY A 513 -44.03 -43.20 -17.90
N ASN A 514 -45.14 -43.40 -17.19
CA ASN A 514 -45.42 -42.94 -15.83
C ASN A 514 -44.50 -43.55 -14.74
N GLY A 515 -44.28 -42.75 -13.68
CA GLY A 515 -44.39 -43.20 -12.28
C GLY A 515 -43.23 -43.98 -11.63
N CYS A 516 -42.51 -43.33 -10.70
CA CYS A 516 -42.07 -43.92 -9.41
C CYS A 516 -41.41 -42.81 -8.53
N GLY A 517 -42.17 -42.17 -7.65
CA GLY A 517 -42.01 -42.23 -6.18
C GLY A 517 -40.75 -42.89 -5.62
N THR A 518 -39.88 -42.11 -4.96
CA THR A 518 -39.24 -42.49 -3.68
C THR A 518 -38.71 -41.26 -2.95
N SER A 519 -39.20 -41.10 -1.73
CA SER A 519 -38.73 -40.21 -0.67
C SER A 519 -37.33 -40.57 -0.18
N VAL A 520 -36.47 -39.57 0.05
CA VAL A 520 -35.27 -39.74 0.90
C VAL A 520 -35.35 -38.75 2.06
N GLN A 521 -35.51 -39.33 3.26
CA GLN A 521 -35.52 -38.67 4.55
C GLN A 521 -34.10 -38.26 4.98
N THR A 522 -34.01 -37.09 5.60
CA THR A 522 -32.84 -36.58 6.33
C THR A 522 -32.73 -37.26 7.71
N PRO A 523 -31.55 -37.71 8.18
CA PRO A 523 -31.38 -38.10 9.58
C PRO A 523 -30.76 -36.96 10.41
N LEU A 524 -31.54 -36.52 11.40
CA LEU A 524 -31.24 -35.54 12.43
C LEU A 524 -30.69 -36.27 13.68
N VAL A 525 -29.41 -36.63 13.72
CA VAL A 525 -28.73 -37.08 14.96
C VAL A 525 -27.24 -36.75 14.89
N GLN A 526 -26.80 -35.70 15.60
CA GLN A 526 -25.54 -35.60 16.36
C GLN A 526 -25.31 -34.14 16.81
N LEU A 527 -26.04 -33.70 17.84
CA LEU A 527 -25.88 -32.37 18.47
C LEU A 527 -25.57 -32.45 19.98
N LYS A 528 -25.10 -33.60 20.48
CA LYS A 528 -24.74 -33.77 21.89
C LYS A 528 -23.26 -34.09 22.17
N GLY A 529 -22.42 -34.28 21.14
CA GLY A 529 -20.98 -34.56 21.31
C GLY A 529 -20.05 -33.32 21.28
N LEU A 530 -20.47 -32.22 20.65
CA LEU A 530 -19.62 -31.04 20.43
C LEU A 530 -19.50 -30.11 21.66
N ARG A 531 -20.39 -30.25 22.64
CA ARG A 531 -20.35 -29.42 23.86
C ARG A 531 -19.34 -29.96 24.89
N GLN A 532 -19.16 -31.27 24.96
CA GLN A 532 -18.23 -31.93 25.87
C GLN A 532 -16.76 -31.84 25.38
N GLN A 533 -16.55 -31.77 24.05
CA GLN A 533 -15.23 -31.49 23.47
C GLN A 533 -14.81 -30.01 23.60
N ALA A 534 -15.77 -29.07 23.60
CA ALA A 534 -15.50 -27.65 23.84
C ALA A 534 -15.12 -27.35 25.31
N GLU A 535 -15.68 -28.08 26.27
CA GLU A 535 -15.35 -27.92 27.71
C GLU A 535 -14.00 -28.57 28.08
N GLN A 536 -13.57 -29.64 27.40
CA GLN A 536 -12.22 -30.20 27.56
C GLN A 536 -11.13 -29.35 26.90
N LEU A 537 -11.43 -28.69 25.77
CA LEU A 537 -10.52 -27.71 25.14
C LEU A 537 -10.40 -26.42 25.98
N ALA A 538 -11.45 -26.01 26.68
CA ALA A 538 -11.41 -24.85 27.58
C ALA A 538 -10.55 -25.10 28.83
N GLN A 539 -10.46 -26.34 29.34
CA GLN A 539 -9.59 -26.68 30.48
C GLN A 539 -8.11 -26.83 30.08
N ILE A 540 -7.79 -27.23 28.84
CA ILE A 540 -6.42 -27.27 28.31
C ILE A 540 -5.87 -25.85 28.06
N VAL A 541 -6.75 -24.86 27.84
CA VAL A 541 -6.39 -23.46 27.58
C VAL A 541 -6.18 -22.63 28.86
N THR A 542 -6.43 -23.18 30.05
CA THR A 542 -6.31 -22.45 31.34
C THR A 542 -5.13 -22.81 32.24
N SER A 543 -4.19 -23.65 31.81
CA SER A 543 -2.91 -23.80 32.54
C SER A 543 -1.78 -24.25 31.61
N GLY A 544 -0.80 -23.38 31.34
CA GLY A 544 0.50 -23.86 30.87
C GLY A 544 1.22 -23.14 29.72
N VAL A 545 0.92 -21.88 29.38
CA VAL A 545 1.76 -21.14 28.38
C VAL A 545 2.34 -19.83 28.92
N VAL A 546 1.90 -19.36 30.09
CA VAL A 546 2.48 -18.21 30.80
C VAL A 546 3.82 -18.55 31.49
N GLN A 547 4.24 -19.83 31.53
CA GLN A 547 5.54 -20.25 32.08
C GLN A 547 6.58 -20.69 31.05
N ALA A 548 6.24 -20.77 29.75
CA ALA A 548 7.23 -20.99 28.69
C ALA A 548 7.86 -19.68 28.17
N ALA A 549 7.26 -18.53 28.48
CA ALA A 549 7.68 -17.20 28.02
C ALA A 549 8.80 -16.54 28.85
N VAL A 550 9.45 -17.28 29.78
CA VAL A 550 10.50 -16.72 30.67
C VAL A 550 11.85 -17.47 30.55
N ARG A 551 11.98 -18.51 29.72
CA ARG A 551 13.22 -19.33 29.68
C ARG A 551 13.82 -19.69 28.32
N ALA A 552 13.38 -19.10 27.22
CA ALA A 552 14.04 -19.29 25.93
C ALA A 552 14.71 -18.00 25.45
N GLY A 553 15.68 -17.51 26.23
CA GLY A 553 16.71 -16.66 25.68
C GLY A 553 17.61 -17.52 24.82
N GLU A 554 17.41 -17.53 23.50
CA GLU A 554 18.30 -18.14 22.51
C GLU A 554 17.83 -17.82 21.07
N ILE A 555 17.96 -16.56 20.64
CA ILE A 555 18.28 -16.22 19.24
C ILE A 555 19.23 -15.02 19.29
N SER A 556 20.51 -15.31 19.20
CA SER A 556 21.58 -14.34 18.99
C SER A 556 21.52 -13.80 17.55
N GLY A 557 21.53 -12.48 17.38
CA GLY A 557 22.18 -11.88 16.20
C GLY A 557 21.34 -11.04 15.23
N VAL A 558 20.20 -10.47 15.63
CA VAL A 558 19.57 -9.37 14.87
C VAL A 558 19.23 -8.23 15.85
N PRO A 559 19.82 -7.02 15.71
CA PRO A 559 19.46 -5.90 16.58
C PRO A 559 17.99 -5.52 16.40
N GLU A 560 17.26 -5.40 17.52
CA GLU A 560 15.86 -4.94 17.61
C GLU A 560 15.57 -3.56 16.95
N GLU A 561 16.60 -2.83 16.53
CA GLU A 561 16.50 -1.46 16.00
C GLU A 561 16.12 -1.36 14.51
N GLU A 562 16.23 -2.42 13.70
CA GLU A 562 16.05 -2.32 12.24
C GLU A 562 14.63 -2.67 11.73
N VAL A 563 13.77 -3.23 12.58
CA VAL A 563 12.38 -3.60 12.22
C VAL A 563 11.40 -2.41 12.30
N ARG A 564 11.83 -1.27 12.85
CA ARG A 564 10.96 -0.20 13.36
C ARG A 564 10.74 1.01 12.42
N ASP A 565 11.56 1.24 11.39
CA ASP A 565 11.76 2.60 10.82
C ASP A 565 10.59 3.32 10.10
N PHE A 566 9.48 2.66 9.74
CA PHE A 566 8.30 3.33 9.15
C PHE A 566 7.07 3.26 10.06
N ASP A 567 6.84 2.09 10.66
CA ASP A 567 5.76 1.84 11.60
C ASP A 567 5.98 2.65 12.90
N GLU A 568 7.24 2.82 13.32
CA GLU A 568 7.61 3.68 14.44
C GLU A 568 7.45 5.17 14.13
N VAL A 569 7.71 5.61 12.90
CA VAL A 569 7.50 7.01 12.50
C VAL A 569 6.00 7.33 12.53
N VAL A 570 5.15 6.44 12.05
CA VAL A 570 3.68 6.60 12.10
C VAL A 570 3.15 6.55 13.55
N ASP A 571 3.56 5.56 14.36
CA ASP A 571 3.17 5.45 15.77
C ASP A 571 3.70 6.60 16.64
N ARG A 572 4.85 7.18 16.30
CA ARG A 572 5.50 8.23 17.10
C ARG A 572 5.27 9.66 16.62
N LEU A 573 4.99 9.86 15.33
CA LEU A 573 4.29 11.07 14.91
C LEU A 573 2.98 11.17 15.68
N SER A 574 2.27 10.06 15.87
CA SER A 574 1.08 10.03 16.71
C SER A 574 1.32 10.29 18.21
N SER A 575 2.55 10.18 18.74
CA SER A 575 2.88 10.45 20.15
C SER A 575 3.37 11.87 20.41
N LEU A 576 4.12 12.48 19.47
CA LEU A 576 4.59 13.88 19.55
C LEU A 576 3.48 14.92 19.67
N PHE A 577 2.31 14.58 19.16
CA PHE A 577 1.20 15.51 19.10
C PHE A 577 0.20 15.30 20.28
N THR A 578 0.58 14.61 21.35
CA THR A 578 -0.35 14.23 22.42
C THR A 578 -0.31 15.12 23.67
N LYS A 579 -1.49 15.63 24.07
CA LYS A 579 -1.89 16.27 25.35
C LYS A 579 -1.66 17.78 25.51
N ASN A 580 -2.59 18.56 24.96
CA ASN A 580 -3.61 19.25 25.76
C ASN A 580 -4.99 18.93 25.21
#